data_AF-A0AAU9BX67-F1
#
_entry.id   AF-A0AAU9BX67-F1
#
_cell.length_a   1.000
_cell.length_b   1.000
_cell.length_c   1.000
_cell.angle_alpha   90.00
_cell.angle_beta   90.00
_cell.angle_gamma   90.00
#
_symmetry.space_group_name_H-M   'P 1'
#
loop_
_entity.id
_entity.type
_entity.pdbx_description
1 polymer ?
#
loop_
_entity_poly.entity_id
_entity_poly.type
_entity_poly.pdbx_seq_one_letter_code
_entity_poly.pdbx_strand_id
1 'polypeptide(L)'
;MRAKLMKKQKILIIESRSDLDIYDERCEGNTLRKVLELQGVAAKCTEVVNEGMLVKALKIAQREHIKYVHISAHGSCDGFILTDEGFITWKDFDRIAWPILRGKCICFSREGANKSLI
;
A
#
# COMPACT_ATOMS: atom_id res chain seq x y z
N MET A 1 -22.95 -4.99 28.11
CA MET A 1 -22.32 -4.64 26.82
C MET A 1 -20.99 -5.37 26.69
N ARG A 2 -20.82 -6.27 25.72
CA ARG A 2 -19.48 -6.81 25.38
C ARG A 2 -18.78 -5.80 24.49
N ALA A 3 -17.64 -5.26 24.93
CA ALA A 3 -16.77 -4.52 24.03
C ALA A 3 -16.41 -5.44 22.85
N LYS A 4 -16.81 -5.04 21.63
CA LYS A 4 -16.42 -5.74 20.40
C LYS A 4 -14.89 -5.65 20.34
N LEU A 5 -14.19 -6.77 20.57
CA LEU A 5 -12.74 -6.81 20.48
C LEU A 5 -12.37 -6.38 19.07
N MET A 6 -11.86 -5.16 18.91
CA MET A 6 -11.49 -4.66 17.59
C MET A 6 -10.34 -5.51 17.07
N LYS A 7 -10.58 -6.29 16.02
CA LYS A 7 -9.53 -7.05 15.35
C LYS A 7 -8.45 -6.07 14.91
N LYS A 8 -7.25 -6.19 15.50
CA LYS A 8 -6.08 -5.43 15.10
C LYS A 8 -5.79 -5.71 13.62
N GLN A 9 -5.49 -4.66 12.86
CA GLN A 9 -5.23 -4.79 11.42
C GLN A 9 -3.98 -5.62 11.17
N LYS A 10 -4.07 -6.64 10.31
CA LYS A 10 -2.91 -7.47 9.95
C LYS A 10 -2.24 -7.02 8.66
N ILE A 11 -3.00 -6.32 7.82
CA ILE A 11 -2.62 -5.91 6.49
C ILE A 11 -2.77 -4.39 6.40
N LEU A 12 -1.70 -3.72 5.98
CA LEU A 12 -1.75 -2.33 5.54
C LEU A 12 -1.76 -2.32 4.02
N ILE A 13 -2.72 -1.64 3.42
CA ILE A 13 -2.79 -1.37 1.99
C ILE A 13 -2.47 0.12 1.83
N ILE A 14 -1.46 0.42 1.04
CA ILE A 14 -1.04 1.76 0.65
C ILE A 14 -1.39 1.89 -0.82
N GLU A 15 -2.16 2.89 -1.17
CA GLU A 15 -2.65 3.06 -2.54
C GLU A 15 -2.31 4.45 -3.06
N SER A 16 -1.70 4.52 -4.23
CA SER A 16 -1.41 5.77 -4.93
C SER A 16 -1.99 5.68 -6.33
N ARG A 17 -3.07 6.40 -6.55
CA ARG A 17 -3.86 6.36 -7.79
C ARG A 17 -3.45 7.47 -8.73
N SER A 18 -3.62 7.26 -10.03
CA SER A 18 -3.62 8.37 -10.99
C SER A 18 -4.84 9.28 -10.77
N ASP A 19 -4.75 10.50 -11.29
CA ASP A 19 -5.89 11.40 -11.42
C ASP A 19 -7.06 10.77 -12.20
N LEU A 20 -6.74 10.01 -13.25
CA LEU A 20 -7.72 9.27 -14.04
C LEU A 20 -8.42 8.18 -13.22
N ASP A 21 -7.68 7.39 -12.44
CA ASP A 21 -8.29 6.38 -11.57
C ASP A 21 -9.16 7.00 -10.47
N ILE A 22 -8.77 8.17 -9.97
CA ILE A 22 -9.60 8.93 -9.02
C ILE A 22 -10.89 9.38 -9.71
N TYR A 23 -10.79 9.92 -10.94
CA TYR A 23 -11.93 10.37 -11.74
C TYR A 23 -12.89 9.20 -12.08
N ASP A 24 -12.35 8.05 -12.46
CA ASP A 24 -13.10 6.83 -12.80
C ASP A 24 -13.55 6.03 -11.56
N GLU A 25 -13.31 6.54 -10.34
CA GLU A 25 -13.58 5.86 -9.06
C GLU A 25 -12.95 4.46 -8.93
N ARG A 26 -11.84 4.22 -9.64
CA ARG A 26 -11.07 2.98 -9.53
C ARG A 26 -10.25 2.98 -8.24
N CYS A 27 -10.32 1.89 -7.50
CA CYS A 27 -9.65 1.74 -6.22
C CYS A 27 -9.46 0.25 -5.90
N GLU A 28 -8.30 -0.28 -6.29
CA GLU A 28 -7.91 -1.66 -6.02
C GLU A 28 -7.86 -1.92 -4.52
N GLY A 29 -7.26 -1.01 -3.76
CA GLY A 29 -7.05 -1.17 -2.33
C GLY A 29 -8.34 -1.21 -1.53
N ASN A 30 -9.37 -0.46 -1.93
CA ASN A 30 -10.70 -0.58 -1.33
C ASN A 30 -11.36 -1.92 -1.67
N THR A 31 -11.22 -2.38 -2.92
CA THR A 31 -11.74 -3.68 -3.36
C THR A 31 -11.09 -4.83 -2.57
N LEU A 32 -9.75 -4.84 -2.50
CA LEU A 32 -8.99 -5.82 -1.73
C LEU A 32 -9.36 -5.77 -0.24
N ARG A 33 -9.52 -4.57 0.35
CA ARG A 33 -9.95 -4.41 1.74
C ARG A 33 -11.31 -5.08 1.99
N LYS A 34 -12.29 -4.89 1.09
CA LYS A 34 -13.62 -5.51 1.21
C LYS A 34 -13.55 -7.03 1.11
N VAL A 35 -12.75 -7.57 0.18
CA VAL A 35 -12.54 -9.02 0.06
C VAL A 35 -11.91 -9.59 1.33
N LEU A 36 -10.88 -8.93 1.88
CA LEU A 36 -10.24 -9.35 3.13
C LEU A 36 -11.21 -9.31 4.32
N GLU A 37 -12.07 -8.30 4.38
CA GLU A 37 -13.12 -8.18 5.41
C GLU A 37 -14.11 -9.35 5.34
N LEU A 38 -14.54 -9.75 4.14
CA LEU A 38 -15.38 -10.94 3.93
C LEU A 38 -14.70 -12.23 4.42
N GLN A 39 -13.37 -12.31 4.31
CA GLN A 39 -12.56 -13.42 4.85
C GLN A 39 -12.27 -13.27 6.36
N GLY A 40 -12.84 -12.26 7.03
CA GLY A 40 -12.63 -12.00 8.45
C GLY A 40 -11.22 -11.47 8.78
N VAL A 41 -10.48 -10.97 7.80
CA VAL A 41 -9.15 -10.36 7.94
C VAL A 41 -9.28 -8.85 8.02
N ALA A 42 -8.82 -8.26 9.12
CA ALA A 42 -8.81 -6.81 9.28
C ALA A 42 -7.65 -6.19 8.49
N ALA A 43 -7.98 -5.30 7.55
CA ALA A 43 -7.03 -4.53 6.77
C ALA A 43 -7.31 -3.02 6.89
N LYS A 44 -6.26 -2.21 6.76
CA LYS A 44 -6.38 -0.75 6.63
C LYS A 44 -5.94 -0.35 5.23
N CYS A 45 -6.80 0.33 4.49
CA CYS A 45 -6.41 1.01 3.25
C CYS A 45 -6.07 2.47 3.56
N THR A 46 -5.04 3.02 2.94
CA THR A 46 -4.61 4.42 3.07
C THR A 46 -4.15 4.92 1.71
N GLU A 47 -4.76 6.01 1.27
CA GLU A 47 -4.35 6.71 0.06
C GLU A 47 -3.13 7.59 0.34
N VAL A 48 -2.15 7.56 -0.57
CA VAL A 48 -0.93 8.36 -0.50
C VAL A 48 -0.77 9.16 -1.79
N VAL A 49 -0.67 10.48 -1.62
CA VAL A 49 -0.59 11.41 -2.75
C VAL A 49 0.86 11.76 -3.10
N ASN A 50 1.73 11.82 -2.08
CA ASN A 50 3.11 12.27 -2.21
C ASN A 50 4.05 11.49 -1.28
N GLU A 51 5.36 11.69 -1.44
CA GLU A 51 6.39 10.97 -0.69
C GLU A 51 6.22 11.14 0.83
N GLY A 52 5.88 12.35 1.28
CA GLY A 52 5.65 12.61 2.71
C GLY A 52 4.51 11.78 3.29
N MET A 53 3.45 11.54 2.52
CA MET A 53 2.35 10.65 2.90
C MET A 53 2.75 9.18 2.83
N LEU A 54 3.54 8.78 1.83
CA LEU A 54 4.11 7.43 1.76
C LEU A 54 4.94 7.12 3.01
N VAL A 55 5.84 8.01 3.42
CA VAL A 55 6.65 7.85 4.64
C VAL A 55 5.76 7.73 5.89
N LYS A 56 4.69 8.53 5.99
CA LYS A 56 3.73 8.44 7.10
C LYS A 56 3.00 7.09 7.09
N ALA A 57 2.59 6.59 5.92
CA ALA A 57 1.94 5.29 5.77
C ALA A 57 2.90 4.15 6.15
N LEU A 58 4.15 4.20 5.70
CA LEU A 58 5.19 3.24 6.09
C LEU A 58 5.39 3.21 7.61
N LYS A 59 5.38 4.37 8.29
CA LYS A 59 5.44 4.40 9.77
C LYS A 59 4.26 3.69 10.44
N ILE A 60 3.08 3.64 9.82
CA ILE A 60 1.96 2.81 10.32
C ILE A 60 2.32 1.32 10.26
N ALA A 61 3.06 0.90 9.23
CA ALA A 61 3.49 -0.47 9.08
C ALA A 61 4.38 -0.93 10.23
N GLN A 62 5.15 -0.06 10.90
CA GLN A 62 6.01 -0.41 12.03
C GLN A 62 5.26 -1.04 13.21
N ARG A 63 3.95 -0.84 13.31
CA ARG A 63 3.12 -1.42 14.38
C ARG A 63 3.20 -2.96 14.36
N GLU A 64 3.35 -3.56 15.53
CA GLU A 64 3.61 -5.01 15.70
C GLU A 64 2.54 -5.94 15.10
N HIS A 65 1.29 -5.47 14.97
CA HIS A 65 0.18 -6.27 14.44
C HIS A 65 0.16 -6.32 12.91
N ILE A 66 0.85 -5.40 12.22
CA ILE A 66 0.92 -5.37 10.77
C ILE A 66 2.00 -6.35 10.30
N LYS A 67 1.56 -7.38 9.57
CA LYS A 67 2.43 -8.44 9.02
C LYS A 67 2.64 -8.30 7.52
N TYR A 68 1.67 -7.71 6.83
CA TYR A 68 1.68 -7.54 5.38
C TYR A 68 1.50 -6.07 5.02
N VAL A 69 2.30 -5.60 4.06
CA VAL A 69 2.13 -4.30 3.43
C VAL A 69 1.89 -4.53 1.95
N HIS A 70 0.72 -4.15 1.48
CA HIS A 70 0.39 -4.13 0.07
C HIS A 70 0.54 -2.70 -0.45
N ILE A 71 1.22 -2.51 -1.56
CA ILE A 71 1.37 -1.22 -2.21
C ILE A 71 0.79 -1.35 -3.63
N SER A 72 -0.23 -0.58 -3.92
CA SER A 72 -0.81 -0.45 -5.26
C SER A 72 -0.48 0.93 -5.81
N ALA A 73 0.23 0.98 -6.93
CA ALA A 73 0.58 2.22 -7.62
C ALA A 73 0.92 1.93 -9.10
N HIS A 74 0.71 2.93 -9.97
CA HIS A 74 1.29 2.88 -11.31
C HIS A 74 2.80 2.95 -11.21
N GLY A 75 3.50 2.33 -12.16
CA GLY A 75 4.96 2.41 -12.08
C GLY A 75 5.76 2.07 -13.30
N SER A 76 7.07 2.14 -13.03
CA SER A 76 8.30 1.84 -13.74
C SER A 76 8.92 0.45 -13.56
N CYS A 77 9.72 -0.05 -14.52
CA CYS A 77 10.76 -1.04 -14.17
C CYS A 77 11.73 -0.44 -13.15
N ASP A 78 11.82 0.89 -13.10
CA ASP A 78 12.73 1.63 -12.24
C ASP A 78 12.09 2.11 -10.92
N GLY A 79 10.76 1.99 -10.75
CA GLY A 79 10.08 2.53 -9.58
C GLY A 79 8.57 2.61 -9.71
N PHE A 80 7.96 3.55 -9.00
CA PHE A 80 6.52 3.83 -9.07
C PHE A 80 6.23 5.33 -8.98
N ILE A 81 5.08 5.72 -9.53
CA ILE A 81 4.60 7.10 -9.60
C ILE A 81 3.54 7.28 -8.51
N LEU A 82 3.62 8.40 -7.81
CA LEU A 82 2.63 8.84 -6.84
C LEU A 82 1.56 9.72 -7.52
N THR A 83 0.43 9.92 -6.84
CA THR A 83 -0.67 10.74 -7.37
C THR A 83 -0.25 12.16 -7.74
N ASP A 84 0.73 12.75 -7.04
CA ASP A 84 1.29 14.07 -7.36
C ASP A 84 2.33 14.08 -8.47
N GLU A 85 2.41 13.00 -9.26
CA GLU A 85 3.41 12.74 -10.29
C GLU A 85 4.84 12.57 -9.76
N GLY A 86 5.02 12.53 -8.43
CA GLY A 86 6.30 12.22 -7.81
C GLY A 86 6.76 10.80 -8.13
N PHE A 87 7.97 10.65 -8.67
CA PHE A 87 8.54 9.33 -8.98
C PHE A 87 9.43 8.84 -7.84
N ILE A 88 9.14 7.64 -7.33
CA ILE A 88 9.96 6.94 -6.34
C ILE A 88 10.68 5.79 -7.03
N THR A 89 12.01 5.90 -7.14
CA THR A 89 12.82 4.79 -7.67
C THR A 89 12.81 3.61 -6.70
N TRP A 90 13.03 2.39 -7.18
CA TRP A 90 13.18 1.23 -6.29
C TRP A 90 14.31 1.40 -5.28
N LYS A 91 15.39 2.09 -5.68
CA LYS A 91 16.53 2.40 -4.81
C LYS A 91 16.15 3.38 -3.69
N ASP A 92 15.39 4.42 -4.02
CA ASP A 92 14.89 5.37 -3.02
C ASP A 92 13.85 4.71 -2.10
N PHE A 93 12.97 3.88 -2.67
CA PHE A 93 12.02 3.10 -1.89
C PHE A 93 12.73 2.18 -0.90
N ASP A 94 13.74 1.43 -1.34
CA ASP A 94 14.51 0.55 -0.45
C ASP A 94 15.15 1.36 0.69
N ARG A 95 15.79 2.49 0.39
CA ARG A 95 16.37 3.38 1.41
C ARG A 95 15.34 3.84 2.45
N ILE A 96 14.13 4.19 2.01
CA ILE A 96 13.07 4.72 2.88
C ILE A 96 12.36 3.59 3.66
N ALA A 97 12.07 2.48 2.98
CA ALA A 97 11.18 1.43 3.47
C ALA A 97 11.93 0.32 4.20
N TRP A 98 13.17 -0.02 3.82
CA TRP A 98 13.93 -1.11 4.41
C TRP A 98 14.04 -1.04 5.95
N PRO A 99 14.35 0.12 6.58
CA PRO A 99 14.42 0.22 8.04
C PRO A 99 13.06 0.00 8.72
N ILE A 100 11.96 0.18 8.00
CA ILE A 100 10.58 0.19 8.51
C ILE A 100 9.92 -1.17 8.29
N LEU A 101 10.14 -1.77 7.12
CA LEU A 101 9.44 -2.97 6.66
C LEU A 101 10.19 -4.27 6.95
N ARG A 102 11.33 -4.20 7.63
CA ARG A 102 12.10 -5.39 8.03
C ARG A 102 11.21 -6.40 8.77
N GLY A 103 11.19 -7.64 8.27
CA GLY A 103 10.39 -8.74 8.84
C GLY A 103 8.90 -8.72 8.47
N LYS A 104 8.49 -7.86 7.52
CA LYS A 104 7.13 -7.82 6.97
C LYS A 104 7.14 -8.36 5.54
N CYS A 105 6.03 -8.96 5.14
CA CYS A 105 5.83 -9.35 3.75
C CYS A 105 5.32 -8.14 2.96
N ILE A 106 5.93 -7.88 1.81
CA ILE A 106 5.60 -6.75 0.93
C ILE A 106 5.03 -7.32 -0.36
N CYS A 107 3.85 -6.85 -0.76
CA CYS A 107 3.21 -7.21 -2.03
C CYS A 107 2.99 -5.94 -2.84
N PHE A 108 3.55 -5.87 -4.05
CA PHE A 108 3.28 -4.77 -4.97
C PHE A 108 2.28 -5.22 -6.05
N SER A 109 1.23 -4.45 -6.27
CA SER A 109 0.50 -4.45 -7.55
C SER A 109 0.94 -3.23 -8.34
N ARG A 110 1.20 -3.44 -9.63
CA ARG A 110 1.60 -2.40 -10.57
C ARG A 110 0.79 -2.56 -11.84
N GLU A 111 0.02 -1.54 -12.19
CA GLU A 111 -0.53 -1.40 -13.53
C GLU A 111 0.47 -0.65 -14.42
N GLY A 112 0.79 -1.20 -15.60
CA GLY A 112 1.67 -0.56 -16.61
C GLY A 112 3.08 -1.15 -16.78
N ALA A 113 3.42 -2.27 -16.15
CA ALA A 113 4.62 -3.03 -16.50
C ALA A 113 4.29 -4.11 -17.54
N ASN A 114 5.09 -4.19 -18.60
CA ASN A 114 5.22 -5.47 -19.32
C ASN A 114 5.54 -6.55 -18.27
N LYS A 115 4.82 -7.67 -18.30
CA LYS A 115 4.93 -8.75 -17.32
C LYS A 115 6.35 -9.33 -17.36
N SER A 116 7.25 -8.80 -16.56
CA SER A 116 8.59 -9.33 -16.35
C SER A 116 8.81 -9.42 -14.84
N LEU A 117 8.33 -10.55 -14.33
CA LEU A 117 8.74 -11.32 -13.16
C LEU A 117 9.70 -10.63 -12.16
N ILE A 118 9.25 -10.62 -10.91
CA ILE A 118 10.09 -11.02 -9.77
C ILE A 118 9.72 -12.48 -9.48
#